data_AF-A0AAV5LCD7-F1
#
_entry.id   AF-A0AAV5LCD7-F1
#
_cell.length_a   1.000
_cell.length_b   1.000
_cell.length_c   1.000
_cell.angle_alpha   90.00
_cell.angle_beta   90.00
_cell.angle_gamma   90.00
#
_symmetry.space_group_name_H-M   'P 1'
#
loop_
_entity.id
_entity.type
_entity.pdbx_description
1 polymer ?
#
loop_
_entity_poly.entity_id
_entity_poly.type
_entity_poly.pdbx_seq_one_letter_code
_entity_poly.pdbx_strand_id
1 'polypeptide(L)'
;MTRISLHFHLQKQQKKLRHAFSYSWRLWSLPEIKDCLEEAGFKSVHFWIRKMPDSDEMRDTQGFGAARDLKYEEVKSFQQEDSWNAYIVGVTK
;
A
#
# COMPACT_ATOMS: atom_id res chain seq x y z
N MET A 1 14.06 -1.29 -8.10
CA MET A 1 12.75 -1.25 -8.79
C MET A 1 12.35 -2.68 -9.10
N THR A 2 11.23 -3.16 -8.58
CA THR A 2 10.85 -4.59 -8.68
C THR A 2 10.04 -4.81 -9.95
N ARG A 3 10.50 -5.70 -10.84
CA ARG A 3 9.79 -6.02 -12.08
C ARG A 3 8.94 -7.28 -11.90
N ILE A 4 7.62 -7.14 -11.94
CA ILE A 4 6.67 -8.25 -11.86
C ILE A 4 6.10 -8.47 -13.26
N SER A 5 6.14 -9.72 -13.74
CA SER A 5 5.57 -10.09 -15.05
C SER A 5 4.46 -11.10 -14.89
N LEU A 6 3.34 -10.87 -15.56
CA LEU A 6 2.26 -11.84 -15.68
C LEU A 6 2.49 -12.70 -16.92
N HIS A 7 2.40 -14.01 -16.71
CA HIS A 7 2.55 -15.02 -17.75
C HIS A 7 1.21 -15.73 -17.96
N PHE A 8 0.78 -15.88 -19.21
CA PHE A 8 -0.46 -16.58 -19.54
C PHE A 8 -0.14 -17.92 -20.21
N HIS A 9 -0.77 -18.98 -19.70
CA HIS A 9 -0.71 -20.29 -20.31
C HIS A 9 -2.04 -20.57 -21.03
N LEU A 10 -2.02 -20.59 -22.36
CA LEU A 10 -3.20 -20.83 -23.18
C LEU A 10 -3.33 -22.34 -23.41
N GLN A 11 -4.10 -23.02 -22.55
CA GLN A 11 -4.23 -24.47 -22.55
C GLN A 11 -4.75 -25.05 -23.87
N LYS A 12 -5.69 -24.38 -24.53
CA LYS A 12 -6.26 -24.82 -25.83
C LYS A 12 -5.25 -24.83 -26.99
N GLN A 13 -4.17 -24.05 -26.92
CA GLN A 13 -3.17 -23.96 -28.00
C GLN A 13 -1.80 -24.49 -27.61
N GLN A 14 -1.63 -25.04 -26.40
CA GLN A 14 -0.32 -25.43 -25.84
C GLN A 14 0.75 -24.31 -25.95
N LYS A 15 0.32 -23.04 -25.97
CA LYS A 15 1.20 -21.87 -26.12
C LYS A 15 1.34 -21.12 -24.80
N LYS A 16 2.55 -20.66 -24.50
CA LYS A 16 2.86 -19.81 -23.34
C LYS A 16 3.15 -18.40 -23.83
N LEU A 17 2.34 -17.44 -23.43
CA LEU A 17 2.63 -16.02 -23.65
C LEU A 17 3.51 -15.55 -22.50
N ARG A 18 4.82 -15.50 -22.76
CA ARG A 18 5.80 -15.02 -21.77
C ARG A 18 5.78 -13.50 -21.73
N HIS A 19 5.83 -12.92 -20.51
CA HIS A 19 5.85 -11.47 -20.30
C HIS A 19 4.69 -10.74 -20.99
N ALA A 20 3.48 -11.31 -20.90
CA ALA A 20 2.29 -10.72 -21.52
C ALA A 20 2.05 -9.30 -21.02
N PHE A 21 2.29 -9.10 -19.72
CA PHE A 21 2.32 -7.79 -19.08
C PHE A 21 3.50 -7.75 -18.11
N SER A 22 4.35 -6.74 -18.24
CA SER A 22 5.46 -6.49 -17.32
C SER A 22 5.26 -5.13 -16.69
N TYR A 23 5.26 -5.12 -15.35
CA TYR A 23 5.05 -3.93 -14.55
C TYR A 23 6.31 -3.68 -13.72
N SER A 24 6.74 -2.43 -13.69
CA SER A 24 7.76 -1.96 -12.76
C SER A 24 7.07 -1.39 -11.54
N TRP A 25 6.97 -2.19 -10.48
CA TRP A 25 6.37 -1.74 -9.23
C TRP A 25 7.41 -0.99 -8.41
N ARG A 26 6.98 0.14 -7.87
CA ARG A 26 7.68 0.85 -6.81
C ARG A 26 6.82 0.74 -5.56
N LEU A 27 7.38 0.14 -4.52
CA LEU A 27 6.80 0.22 -3.18
C LEU A 27 7.16 1.60 -2.62
N TRP A 28 6.14 2.32 -2.16
CA TRP A 28 6.31 3.62 -1.53
C TRP A 28 6.20 3.47 -0.02
N SER A 29 7.14 4.06 0.71
CA SER A 29 7.03 4.24 2.15
C SER A 29 6.21 5.50 2.49
N LEU A 30 5.62 5.55 3.69
CA LEU A 30 4.85 6.72 4.14
C LEU A 30 5.68 8.03 4.12
N PRO A 31 6.97 8.04 4.53
CA PRO A 31 7.82 9.22 4.35
C PRO A 31 7.97 9.64 2.88
N GLU A 32 8.21 8.70 1.96
CA GLU A 32 8.34 9.05 0.53
C GLU A 32 7.04 9.64 -0.05
N ILE A 33 5.87 9.16 0.40
CA ILE A 33 4.59 9.74 -0.03
C ILE A 33 4.41 11.14 0.54
N LYS A 34 4.81 11.37 1.80
CA LYS A 34 4.80 12.69 2.42
C LYS A 34 5.64 13.67 1.60
N ASP A 35 6.89 13.30 1.31
CA ASP A 35 7.82 14.14 0.56
C ASP A 35 7.25 14.45 -0.82
N CYS A 36 6.69 13.44 -1.51
CA CYS A 36 6.05 13.61 -2.82
C CYS A 36 4.86 14.59 -2.78
N LEU A 37 4.06 14.58 -1.71
CA LEU A 37 2.95 15.53 -1.53
C LEU A 37 3.45 16.93 -1.18
N GLU A 38 4.47 17.06 -0.34
CA GLU A 38 5.09 18.37 -0.05
C GLU A 38 5.72 18.97 -1.32
N GLU A 39 6.41 18.16 -2.13
CA GLU A 39 6.96 18.55 -3.44
C GLU A 39 5.87 18.92 -4.46
N ALA A 40 4.70 18.26 -4.41
CA ALA A 40 3.56 18.60 -5.24
C ALA A 40 2.89 19.94 -4.86
N GLY A 41 3.31 20.58 -3.76
CA GLY A 41 2.85 21.90 -3.33
C GLY A 41 1.71 21.88 -2.32
N PHE A 42 1.42 20.74 -1.68
CA PHE A 42 0.49 20.71 -0.55
C PHE A 42 1.11 21.42 0.66
N LYS A 43 0.36 22.33 1.30
CA LYS A 43 0.85 23.12 2.45
C LYS A 43 0.96 22.30 3.73
N SER A 44 0.13 21.28 3.88
CA SER A 44 0.12 20.42 5.06
C SER A 44 -0.35 19.02 4.67
N VAL A 45 0.34 18.00 5.17
CA VAL A 45 0.02 16.59 4.91
C VAL A 45 -0.26 15.91 6.25
N HIS A 46 -1.46 15.37 6.39
CA HIS A 46 -1.89 14.64 7.59
C HIS A 46 -1.97 13.15 7.30
N PHE A 47 -1.47 12.34 8.24
CA PHE A 47 -1.48 10.89 8.14
C PHE A 47 -2.34 10.31 9.25
N TRP A 48 -3.24 9.42 8.86
CA TRP A 48 -4.13 8.70 9.75
C TRP A 48 -3.87 7.21 9.57
N ILE A 49 -3.25 6.56 10.55
CA ILE A 49 -2.89 5.15 10.47
C ILE A 49 -3.81 4.33 11.36
N ARG A 50 -4.24 3.19 10.83
CA ARG A 50 -4.89 2.13 11.60
C ARG A 50 -3.82 1.15 12.07
N LYS A 51 -3.80 0.85 13.36
CA LYS A 51 -2.97 -0.23 13.90
C LYS A 51 -3.39 -1.57 13.29
N MET A 52 -2.43 -2.26 12.67
CA MET A 52 -2.63 -3.59 12.12
C MET A 52 -2.23 -4.65 13.15
N PRO A 53 -2.92 -5.80 13.21
CA PRO A 53 -2.45 -6.94 13.99
C PRO A 53 -1.14 -7.48 13.38
N ASP A 54 -0.28 -8.04 14.23
CA ASP A 54 0.99 -8.63 13.81
C ASP A 54 0.75 -9.80 12.84
N SER A 55 1.56 -9.88 11.79
CA SER A 55 1.38 -10.86 10.71
C SER A 55 1.41 -12.32 11.19
N ASP A 56 2.13 -12.62 12.27
CA ASP A 56 2.20 -13.96 12.85
C ASP A 56 0.87 -14.42 13.49
N GLU A 57 0.00 -13.49 13.89
CA GLU A 57 -1.31 -13.80 14.46
C GLU A 57 -2.42 -13.88 13.40
N MET A 58 -2.12 -13.53 12.15
CA MET A 58 -3.11 -13.43 11.07
C MET A 58 -3.36 -14.79 10.39
N ARG A 59 -4.30 -15.56 10.94
CA ARG A 59 -4.73 -16.86 10.36
C ARG A 59 -5.87 -16.75 9.35
N ASP A 60 -6.55 -15.61 9.26
CA ASP A 60 -7.67 -15.40 8.35
C ASP A 60 -7.80 -13.92 7.90
N THR A 61 -8.72 -13.66 6.97
CA THR A 61 -8.98 -12.32 6.45
C THR A 61 -9.95 -11.49 7.30
N GLN A 62 -10.43 -12.01 8.44
CA GLN A 62 -11.47 -11.35 9.25
C GLN A 62 -10.97 -10.04 9.89
N GLY A 63 -9.65 -9.93 10.13
CA GLY A 63 -9.01 -8.71 10.64
C GLY A 63 -8.92 -7.55 9.65
N PHE A 64 -9.16 -7.76 8.36
CA PHE A 64 -9.08 -6.71 7.33
C PHE A 64 -10.42 -5.98 7.08
N GLY A 65 -11.53 -6.53 7.58
CA GLY A 65 -12.86 -5.94 7.44
C GLY A 65 -12.99 -4.58 8.15
N ALA A 66 -13.93 -3.76 7.69
CA ALA A 66 -14.34 -2.53 8.36
C ALA A 66 -15.13 -2.88 9.63
N ALA A 67 -14.45 -3.37 10.67
CA ALA A 67 -15.05 -3.57 11.98
C ALA A 67 -15.57 -2.22 12.51
N ARG A 68 -16.65 -2.23 13.29
CA ARG A 68 -17.25 -0.98 13.82
C ARG A 68 -16.31 -0.18 14.72
N ASP A 69 -15.26 -0.80 15.25
CA ASP A 69 -14.30 -0.21 16.20
C ASP A 69 -12.95 0.13 15.57
N LEU A 70 -12.89 0.35 14.25
CA LEU A 70 -11.65 0.79 13.60
C LEU A 70 -11.29 2.21 13.99
N LYS A 71 -10.29 2.34 14.85
CA LYS A 71 -9.68 3.62 15.19
C LYS A 71 -8.51 3.90 14.25
N TYR A 72 -8.58 5.05 13.60
CA TYR A 72 -7.44 5.65 12.91
C TYR A 72 -6.91 6.74 13.83
N GLU A 73 -5.59 6.76 14.00
CA GLU A 73 -4.91 7.75 14.83
C GLU A 73 -4.06 8.65 13.94
N GLU A 74 -4.10 9.95 14.21
CA GLU A 74 -3.25 10.90 13.51
C GLU A 74 -1.81 10.71 13.98
N VAL A 75 -0.91 10.48 13.03
CA VAL A 75 0.51 10.30 13.31
C VAL A 75 1.35 11.32 12.58
N LYS A 76 2.41 11.78 13.23
CA LYS A 76 3.41 12.69 12.65
C LYS A 76 4.76 12.01 12.43
N SER A 77 4.97 10.85 13.06
CA SER A 77 6.16 10.02 12.94
C SER A 77 5.76 8.63 12.47
N PHE A 78 6.51 8.10 11.51
CA PHE A 78 6.30 6.77 10.95
C PHE A 78 7.30 5.81 11.59
N GLN A 79 6.81 4.84 12.36
CA GLN A 79 7.63 3.69 12.72
C GLN A 79 7.55 2.65 11.61
N GLN A 80 8.64 1.90 11.41
CA GLN A 80 8.66 0.84 10.43
C GLN A 80 7.87 -0.35 10.99
N GLU A 81 6.75 -0.64 10.34
CA GLU A 81 5.87 -1.76 10.65
C GLU A 81 5.82 -2.69 9.43
N ASP A 82 5.51 -3.98 9.65
CA ASP A 82 5.42 -4.98 8.57
C ASP A 82 4.29 -4.67 7.58
N SER A 83 3.23 -3.99 8.03
CA SER A 83 2.10 -3.57 7.21
C SER A 83 1.42 -2.34 7.80
N TRP A 84 0.85 -1.50 6.93
CA TRP A 84 0.11 -0.32 7.33
C TRP A 84 -1.14 -0.14 6.48
N ASN A 85 -2.20 0.36 7.12
CA ASN A 85 -3.37 0.88 6.44
C ASN A 85 -3.53 2.34 6.86
N ALA A 86 -3.32 3.25 5.92
CA ALA A 86 -3.21 4.67 6.19
C ALA A 86 -4.06 5.49 5.22
N TYR A 87 -4.69 6.54 5.75
CA TYR A 87 -5.21 7.64 4.96
C TYR A 87 -4.24 8.81 5.00
N ILE A 88 -3.97 9.38 3.83
CA ILE A 88 -3.06 10.51 3.66
C ILE A 88 -3.87 11.66 3.08
N VAL A 89 -3.89 12.78 3.79
CA VAL A 89 -4.71 13.95 3.43
C VAL A 89 -3.78 15.13 3.19
N GLY A 90 -3.68 15.56 1.93
CA GLY A 90 -3.00 16.78 1.54
C GLY A 90 -3.97 17.97 1.57
N VAL A 91 -3.63 19.01 2.32
CA VAL A 91 -4.41 20.25 2.40
C VAL A 91 -3.70 21.33 1.58
N THR A 92 -4.44 21.92 0.64
CA THR A 92 -4.02 23.11 -0.12
C THR A 92 -4.92 24.29 0.26
N LYS A 93 -4.35 25.49 0.30
CA LYS A 93 -4.98 26.71 0.83
C LYS A 93 -4.77 27.86 -0.12
#